data_AF-A0A1M6TXJ0-F1
#
_entry.id   AF-A0A1M6TXJ0-F1
#
_cell.length_a   1.000
_cell.length_b   1.000
_cell.length_c   1.000
_cell.angle_alpha   90.00
_cell.angle_beta   90.00
_cell.angle_gamma   90.00
#
_symmetry.space_group_name_H-M   'P 1'
#
loop_
_entity.id
_entity.type
_entity.pdbx_description
1 polymer ?
#
loop_
_entity_poly.entity_id
_entity_poly.type
_entity_poly.pdbx_seq_one_letter_code
_entity_poly.pdbx_strand_id
1 'polypeptide(L)'
;MSNHFCIFGCMKKKRLLVAICVGFAIASIALMCQIDDANGIDNVMHFQRTFDLNRDSLGSEMWLEVEKNESVKICLDSKVRAWETSLDNGVLNDSCLKIQIPTLIGVYPINVKFYDSDSACKINLAVGMKYLDLKNEEVLLGFNNYTEQDIRMFQHINEDPERLVSITGTYLIDKYPVTNCEIIQTMWDSIPLQPTYPGGFFKDLAELWILRKKASVRYENCPVHDTAASSIFLFQAIKYANERSKREGLKPYYVFSKTTKDNQAIISRKKYIISYLDFNNPNDVYIQVSVDESSDGYRLPYYDEWMMFARGGDKKKRAIWGNYSSSLQQAQMYANFGIGNGYTQPVGQLKPNGYGLYDIFGLVWEHVLFEEDNPFSVQRGSPSCLKGGNNRALLEPTLEVTYEPYWKIINYGYSAPNYTGGRAEGFRLIRNIGNNAKWSEIKTVDEN
;
A
#
# COMPACT_ATOMS: atom_id res chain seq x y z
N MET A 1 31.25 -8.47 65.65
CA MET A 1 30.23 -7.56 66.19
C MET A 1 29.05 -7.58 65.25
N SER A 2 27.90 -7.97 65.80
CA SER A 2 26.53 -8.16 65.30
C SER A 2 26.19 -7.51 63.95
N ASN A 3 25.70 -8.26 62.93
CA ASN A 3 24.33 -8.83 62.74
C ASN A 3 23.25 -7.74 62.56
N HIS A 4 22.23 -7.85 61.69
CA HIS A 4 21.80 -8.80 60.66
C HIS A 4 20.60 -8.14 59.93
N PHE A 5 20.31 -8.64 58.72
CA PHE A 5 19.01 -8.82 58.05
C PHE A 5 17.68 -8.50 58.79
N CYS A 6 16.68 -7.99 58.03
CA CYS A 6 15.33 -8.58 57.78
C CYS A 6 14.32 -7.54 57.24
N ILE A 7 13.67 -7.75 56.09
CA ILE A 7 12.41 -8.50 55.79
C ILE A 7 11.12 -7.69 56.00
N PHE A 8 10.29 -7.71 54.92
CA PHE A 8 8.85 -7.49 54.78
C PHE A 8 7.98 -7.38 56.04
N GLY A 9 7.01 -6.46 56.00
CA GLY A 9 5.90 -6.45 56.96
C GLY A 9 4.80 -5.44 56.63
N CYS A 10 3.77 -5.92 55.94
CA CYS A 10 2.51 -5.24 55.67
C CYS A 10 1.75 -4.92 56.98
N MET A 11 1.35 -3.67 57.24
CA MET A 11 0.29 -3.38 58.21
C MET A 11 -0.62 -2.24 57.76
N LYS A 12 -1.89 -2.61 57.61
CA LYS A 12 -3.08 -1.78 57.43
C LYS A 12 -3.38 -0.94 58.69
N LYS A 13 -4.11 0.15 58.43
CA LYS A 13 -5.20 0.79 59.22
C LYS A 13 -4.87 1.99 60.12
N LYS A 14 -5.55 3.08 59.73
CA LYS A 14 -6.39 4.02 60.51
C LYS A 14 -5.75 5.32 61.02
N ARG A 15 -6.11 6.38 60.27
CA ARG A 15 -6.72 7.67 60.68
C ARG A 15 -6.12 8.37 61.90
N LEU A 16 -5.52 9.53 61.65
CA LEU A 16 -5.82 10.74 62.42
C LEU A 16 -5.90 11.94 61.46
N LEU A 17 -7.04 12.63 61.50
CA LEU A 17 -7.23 13.94 60.87
C LEU A 17 -6.40 14.97 61.63
N VAL A 18 -5.63 15.79 60.91
CA VAL A 18 -5.52 17.22 61.22
C VAL A 18 -5.69 17.96 59.91
N ALA A 19 -6.78 18.70 59.82
CA ALA A 19 -7.09 19.62 58.74
C ALA A 19 -6.29 20.91 58.93
N ILE A 20 -5.55 21.34 57.90
CA ILE A 20 -5.32 22.77 57.63
C ILE A 20 -5.56 22.96 56.14
N CYS A 21 -6.68 23.61 55.83
CA CYS A 21 -7.02 24.11 54.51
C CYS A 21 -6.14 25.32 54.17
N VAL A 22 -5.43 25.26 53.04
CA VAL A 22 -5.23 26.44 52.18
C VAL A 22 -5.36 25.91 50.74
N GLY A 23 -6.42 26.35 50.07
CA GLY A 23 -6.75 25.91 48.72
C GLY A 23 -5.94 26.66 47.65
N PHE A 24 -5.68 25.99 46.55
CA PHE A 24 -5.84 26.53 45.20
C PHE A 24 -6.11 25.35 44.24
N ALA A 25 -7.14 25.52 43.42
CA ALA A 25 -7.75 24.50 42.60
C ALA A 25 -6.97 24.23 41.30
N ILE A 26 -6.72 22.95 41.00
CA ILE A 26 -6.60 22.45 39.62
C ILE A 26 -7.45 21.17 39.56
N ALA A 27 -8.51 21.22 38.75
CA ALA A 27 -9.42 20.12 38.55
C ALA A 27 -8.74 19.03 37.70
N SER A 28 -8.57 17.85 38.29
CA SER A 28 -8.38 16.59 37.56
C SER A 28 -9.60 15.72 37.83
N ILE A 29 -10.54 15.70 36.88
CA ILE A 29 -11.66 14.76 36.91
C ILE A 29 -11.16 13.46 36.27
N ALA A 30 -10.70 12.54 37.11
CA ALA A 30 -10.71 11.13 36.80
C ALA A 30 -12.16 10.64 36.98
N LEU A 31 -12.81 10.24 35.89
CA LEU A 31 -14.12 9.60 35.98
C LEU A 31 -13.94 8.10 36.11
N MET A 32 -14.49 7.58 37.20
CA MET A 32 -14.49 6.21 37.66
C MET A 32 -15.15 5.28 36.63
N CYS A 33 -14.52 4.13 36.38
CA CYS A 33 -15.16 2.98 35.75
C CYS A 33 -15.90 2.22 36.87
N GLN A 34 -17.23 2.24 36.87
CA GLN A 34 -18.05 1.34 37.68
C GLN A 34 -18.13 0.00 36.95
N ILE A 35 -17.73 -1.06 37.65
CA ILE A 35 -17.98 -2.46 37.27
C ILE A 35 -19.35 -2.81 37.84
N ASP A 36 -20.32 -3.00 36.96
CA ASP A 36 -21.54 -3.73 37.28
C ASP A 36 -21.45 -5.10 36.59
N ASP A 37 -21.25 -6.13 37.41
CA ASP A 37 -21.47 -7.53 37.04
C ASP A 37 -22.99 -7.79 36.96
N ALA A 38 -23.48 -8.11 35.77
CA ALA A 38 -24.80 -8.74 35.59
C ALA A 38 -24.75 -9.78 34.46
N ASN A 39 -25.06 -11.01 34.85
CA ASN A 39 -25.13 -12.22 34.03
C ASN A 39 -26.04 -12.06 32.82
N GLY A 40 -25.57 -12.60 31.68
CA GLY A 40 -26.37 -12.83 30.47
C GLY A 40 -25.73 -12.25 29.23
N ILE A 41 -24.55 -12.74 28.83
CA ILE A 41 -24.01 -12.45 27.50
C ILE A 41 -24.53 -13.54 26.58
N ASP A 42 -25.65 -13.25 25.92
CA ASP A 42 -25.86 -13.78 24.57
C ASP A 42 -24.54 -13.59 23.81
N ASN A 43 -23.93 -14.69 23.38
CA ASN A 43 -22.81 -14.65 22.43
C ASN A 43 -23.36 -14.12 21.09
N VAL A 44 -23.67 -12.82 21.04
CA VAL A 44 -23.94 -12.11 19.80
C VAL A 44 -22.65 -12.22 19.00
N MET A 45 -22.64 -13.09 17.99
CA MET A 45 -21.53 -13.18 17.05
C MET A 45 -21.31 -11.78 16.48
N HIS A 46 -20.23 -11.12 16.89
CA HIS A 46 -19.91 -9.79 16.42
C HIS A 46 -19.26 -9.93 15.04
N PHE A 47 -20.08 -9.80 14.00
CA PHE A 47 -19.59 -9.62 12.64
C PHE A 47 -19.15 -8.17 12.47
N GLN A 48 -17.95 -7.96 11.94
CA GLN A 48 -17.47 -6.61 11.64
C GLN A 48 -18.10 -6.09 10.36
N ARG A 49 -18.49 -6.99 9.45
CA ARG A 49 -19.13 -6.65 8.18
C ARG A 49 -20.16 -7.72 7.78
N THR A 50 -21.29 -7.25 7.25
CA THR A 50 -22.34 -8.10 6.67
C THR A 50 -22.63 -7.63 5.25
N PHE A 51 -22.69 -8.59 4.32
CA PHE A 51 -23.13 -8.38 2.95
C PHE A 51 -24.43 -9.16 2.74
N ASP A 52 -25.51 -8.44 2.46
CA ASP A 52 -26.79 -9.02 2.04
C ASP A 52 -26.90 -8.84 0.52
N LEU A 53 -26.75 -9.93 -0.22
CA LEU A 53 -26.65 -9.96 -1.67
C LEU A 53 -27.93 -10.53 -2.28
N ASN A 54 -28.29 -10.00 -3.45
CA ASN A 54 -29.35 -10.55 -4.26
C ASN A 54 -28.75 -11.52 -5.29
N ARG A 55 -29.35 -12.69 -5.48
CA ARG A 55 -28.83 -13.70 -6.41
C ARG A 55 -28.69 -13.17 -7.84
N ASP A 56 -29.64 -12.39 -8.33
CA ASP A 56 -29.63 -11.88 -9.70
C ASP A 56 -28.50 -10.86 -9.92
N SER A 57 -28.03 -10.20 -8.86
CA SER A 57 -26.92 -9.24 -8.95
C SER A 57 -25.53 -9.88 -8.95
N LEU A 58 -25.42 -11.19 -8.63
CA LEU A 58 -24.13 -11.89 -8.61
C LEU A 58 -23.49 -12.02 -10.00
N GLY A 59 -24.30 -12.11 -11.06
CA GLY A 59 -23.80 -12.43 -12.40
C GLY A 59 -22.93 -13.70 -12.42
N SER A 60 -21.93 -13.75 -13.31
CA SER A 60 -20.91 -14.80 -13.30
C SER A 60 -19.82 -14.59 -12.24
N GLU A 61 -19.52 -13.33 -11.94
CA GLU A 61 -18.47 -12.95 -11.01
C GLU A 61 -18.84 -11.64 -10.28
N MET A 62 -18.66 -11.62 -8.96
CA MET A 62 -18.83 -10.45 -8.10
C MET A 62 -17.57 -10.21 -7.27
N TRP A 63 -17.26 -8.94 -7.00
CA TRP A 63 -16.12 -8.53 -6.20
C TRP A 63 -16.59 -7.84 -4.92
N LEU A 64 -16.11 -8.31 -3.76
CA LEU A 64 -16.35 -7.69 -2.46
C LEU A 64 -15.02 -7.25 -1.85
N GLU A 65 -14.94 -5.99 -1.46
CA GLU A 65 -13.76 -5.42 -0.79
C GLU A 65 -13.88 -5.64 0.73
N VAL A 66 -12.84 -6.25 1.32
CA VAL A 66 -12.79 -6.60 2.74
C VAL A 66 -11.40 -6.30 3.31
N GLU A 67 -11.27 -6.18 4.63
CA GLU A 67 -10.01 -5.92 5.33
C GLU A 67 -9.40 -7.19 5.93
N LYS A 68 -8.07 -7.21 6.10
CA LYS A 68 -7.35 -8.33 6.73
C LYS A 68 -7.94 -8.66 8.11
N ASN A 69 -8.03 -9.95 8.43
CA ASN A 69 -8.45 -10.47 9.74
C ASN A 69 -9.87 -10.14 10.19
N GLU A 70 -10.72 -9.51 9.36
CA GLU A 70 -12.08 -9.21 9.77
C GLU A 70 -12.99 -10.46 9.68
N SER A 71 -14.00 -10.54 10.55
CA SER A 71 -15.05 -11.58 10.45
C SER A 71 -16.21 -11.07 9.60
N VAL A 72 -16.44 -11.71 8.46
CA VAL A 72 -17.44 -11.31 7.45
C VAL A 72 -18.61 -12.28 7.43
N LYS A 73 -19.82 -11.75 7.29
CA LYS A 73 -21.04 -12.52 7.00
C LYS A 73 -21.52 -12.19 5.58
N ILE A 74 -21.76 -13.21 4.77
CA ILE A 74 -22.33 -13.08 3.43
C ILE A 74 -23.65 -13.84 3.41
N CYS A 75 -24.74 -13.17 3.08
CA CYS A 75 -26.06 -13.75 2.91
C CYS A 75 -26.58 -13.53 1.51
N LEU A 76 -27.32 -14.51 1.00
CA LEU A 76 -28.07 -14.41 -0.24
C LEU A 76 -29.58 -14.44 0.04
N ASP A 77 -30.35 -13.79 -0.82
CA ASP A 77 -31.82 -13.84 -0.80
C ASP A 77 -32.41 -15.19 -1.27
N SER A 78 -31.54 -16.11 -1.68
CA SER A 78 -31.88 -17.43 -2.20
C SER A 78 -31.12 -18.53 -1.45
N LYS A 79 -31.72 -19.72 -1.33
CA LYS A 79 -31.07 -20.87 -0.70
C LYS A 79 -29.86 -21.34 -1.50
N VAL A 80 -28.75 -21.55 -0.80
CA VAL A 80 -27.48 -22.02 -1.34
C VAL A 80 -27.32 -23.51 -1.06
N ARG A 81 -26.98 -24.27 -2.11
CA ARG A 81 -26.70 -25.71 -2.03
C ARG A 81 -25.33 -25.96 -1.44
N ALA A 82 -24.32 -25.22 -1.90
CA ALA A 82 -22.96 -25.35 -1.40
C ALA A 82 -22.17 -24.06 -1.55
N TRP A 83 -21.32 -23.80 -0.55
CA TRP A 83 -20.29 -22.78 -0.57
C TRP A 83 -18.93 -23.49 -0.68
N GLU A 84 -18.16 -23.20 -1.73
CA GLU A 84 -16.85 -23.81 -1.95
C GLU A 84 -15.76 -22.74 -1.89
N THR A 85 -14.92 -22.79 -0.86
CA THR A 85 -13.81 -21.87 -0.66
C THR A 85 -12.68 -22.54 0.12
N SER A 86 -11.45 -22.03 -0.02
CA SER A 86 -10.30 -22.43 0.79
C SER A 86 -10.22 -21.70 2.13
N LEU A 87 -11.08 -20.70 2.35
CA LEU A 87 -11.11 -19.91 3.57
C LEU A 87 -11.74 -20.67 4.73
N ASP A 88 -11.28 -20.36 5.94
CA ASP A 88 -11.95 -20.79 7.17
C ASP A 88 -13.36 -20.17 7.22
N ASN A 89 -14.37 -21.03 7.32
CA ASN A 89 -15.76 -20.66 7.16
C ASN A 89 -16.69 -21.47 8.06
N GLY A 90 -17.85 -20.88 8.35
CA GLY A 90 -18.93 -21.53 9.07
C GLY A 90 -20.26 -21.22 8.41
N VAL A 91 -20.95 -22.24 7.89
CA VAL A 91 -22.30 -22.09 7.35
C VAL A 91 -23.25 -21.78 8.52
N LEU A 92 -23.91 -20.62 8.46
CA LEU A 92 -24.80 -20.16 9.52
C LEU A 92 -26.23 -20.71 9.34
N ASN A 93 -26.70 -20.76 8.09
CA ASN A 93 -27.97 -21.33 7.67
C ASN A 93 -27.92 -21.64 6.15
N ASP A 94 -29.07 -21.98 5.55
CA ASP A 94 -29.17 -22.35 4.13
C ASP A 94 -28.96 -21.20 3.13
N SER A 95 -28.73 -19.97 3.59
CA SER A 95 -28.48 -18.81 2.73
C SER A 95 -27.31 -17.93 3.17
N CYS A 96 -26.68 -18.21 4.32
CA CYS A 96 -25.66 -17.35 4.92
C CYS A 96 -24.39 -18.10 5.31
N LEU A 97 -23.25 -17.48 5.00
CA LEU A 97 -21.90 -17.96 5.29
C LEU A 97 -21.16 -16.96 6.18
N LYS A 98 -20.51 -17.45 7.22
CA LYS A 98 -19.48 -16.72 7.97
C LYS A 98 -18.11 -17.07 7.42
N ILE A 99 -17.25 -16.07 7.26
CA ILE A 99 -15.89 -16.22 6.76
C ILE A 99 -14.95 -15.45 7.67
N GLN A 100 -13.83 -16.07 8.04
CA GLN A 100 -12.72 -15.39 8.65
C GLN A 100 -11.73 -14.93 7.57
N ILE A 101 -11.54 -13.63 7.42
CA ILE A 101 -10.66 -13.09 6.38
C ILE A 101 -9.19 -13.35 6.77
N PRO A 102 -8.35 -13.82 5.83
CA PRO A 102 -6.96 -14.14 6.11
C PRO A 102 -6.14 -12.89 6.43
N THR A 103 -4.96 -13.14 6.96
CA THR A 103 -4.07 -12.08 7.42
C THR A 103 -3.23 -11.45 6.31
N LEU A 104 -3.12 -12.09 5.15
CA LEU A 104 -2.39 -11.54 4.01
C LEU A 104 -3.36 -11.04 2.95
N ILE A 105 -3.08 -9.82 2.48
CA ILE A 105 -3.69 -9.16 1.33
C ILE A 105 -3.69 -10.07 0.10
N GLY A 106 -4.77 -10.15 -0.68
CA GLY A 106 -4.89 -11.08 -1.80
C GLY A 106 -6.34 -11.30 -2.26
N VAL A 107 -6.55 -12.16 -3.25
CA VAL A 107 -7.89 -12.54 -3.73
C VAL A 107 -8.26 -13.94 -3.28
N TYR A 108 -9.45 -14.09 -2.70
CA TYR A 108 -9.96 -15.38 -2.24
C TYR A 108 -11.35 -15.64 -2.83
N PRO A 109 -11.48 -16.58 -3.77
CA PRO A 109 -12.75 -16.90 -4.40
C PRO A 109 -13.63 -17.78 -3.51
N ILE A 110 -14.94 -17.60 -3.67
CA ILE A 110 -15.99 -18.45 -3.13
C ILE A 110 -16.88 -18.84 -4.30
N ASN A 111 -16.94 -20.12 -4.62
CA ASN A 111 -17.88 -20.62 -5.61
C ASN A 111 -19.20 -20.97 -4.90
N VAL A 112 -20.28 -20.33 -5.34
CA VAL A 112 -21.62 -20.48 -4.79
C VAL A 112 -22.45 -21.33 -5.75
N LYS A 113 -22.96 -22.47 -5.26
CA LYS A 113 -23.81 -23.37 -6.04
C LYS A 113 -25.24 -23.29 -5.53
N PHE A 114 -26.20 -23.10 -6.43
CA PHE A 114 -27.62 -23.10 -6.12
C PHE A 114 -28.25 -24.47 -6.40
N TYR A 115 -29.49 -24.69 -5.93
CA TYR A 115 -30.21 -25.97 -6.11
C TYR A 115 -30.79 -26.15 -7.51
N ASP A 116 -31.13 -25.05 -8.17
CA ASP A 116 -31.80 -24.97 -9.46
C ASP A 116 -30.84 -24.69 -10.63
N SER A 117 -29.53 -24.70 -10.37
CA SER A 117 -28.49 -24.46 -11.38
C SER A 117 -27.23 -25.27 -11.07
N ASP A 118 -26.65 -25.88 -12.11
CA ASP A 118 -25.34 -26.53 -12.01
C ASP A 118 -24.17 -25.56 -12.23
N SER A 119 -24.44 -24.37 -12.78
CA SER A 119 -23.45 -23.30 -12.90
C SER A 119 -23.22 -22.65 -11.54
N ALA A 120 -21.95 -22.53 -11.14
CA ALA A 120 -21.54 -21.82 -9.94
C ALA A 120 -21.35 -20.33 -10.22
N CYS A 121 -21.83 -19.47 -9.32
CA CYS A 121 -21.49 -18.05 -9.29
C CYS A 121 -20.21 -17.86 -8.47
N LYS A 122 -19.32 -16.96 -8.88
CA LYS A 122 -18.09 -16.68 -8.14
C LYS A 122 -18.19 -15.35 -7.38
N ILE A 123 -17.92 -15.38 -6.09
CA ILE A 123 -17.69 -14.19 -5.27
C ILE A 123 -16.19 -14.12 -4.96
N ASN A 124 -15.50 -13.10 -5.44
CA ASN A 124 -14.11 -12.84 -5.12
C ASN A 124 -14.01 -11.85 -3.97
N LEU A 125 -13.35 -12.26 -2.89
CA LEU A 125 -12.99 -11.36 -1.80
C LEU A 125 -11.66 -10.69 -2.11
N ALA A 126 -11.69 -9.38 -2.34
CA ALA A 126 -10.52 -8.53 -2.50
C ALA A 126 -10.06 -8.05 -1.12
N VAL A 127 -9.16 -8.80 -0.49
CA VAL A 127 -8.68 -8.52 0.87
C VAL A 127 -7.63 -7.42 0.82
N GLY A 128 -7.88 -6.27 1.46
CA GLY A 128 -6.98 -5.11 1.52
C GLY A 128 -6.77 -4.42 0.17
N MET A 129 -7.64 -4.66 -0.80
CA MET A 129 -7.52 -4.15 -2.16
C MET A 129 -8.78 -3.38 -2.59
N LYS A 130 -8.61 -2.44 -3.50
CA LYS A 130 -9.66 -1.73 -4.21
C LYS A 130 -9.93 -2.41 -5.54
N TYR A 131 -11.19 -2.68 -5.83
CA TYR A 131 -11.63 -3.12 -7.16
C TYR A 131 -12.15 -1.91 -7.94
N LEU A 132 -11.57 -1.65 -9.12
CA LEU A 132 -11.99 -0.60 -10.02
C LEU A 132 -12.37 -1.21 -11.37
N ASP A 133 -13.62 -1.04 -11.77
CA ASP A 133 -14.14 -1.37 -13.11
C ASP A 133 -14.38 -0.07 -13.90
N LEU A 134 -13.42 0.29 -14.74
CA LEU A 134 -13.42 1.54 -15.49
C LEU A 134 -13.99 1.31 -16.90
N LYS A 135 -15.05 2.04 -17.25
CA LYS A 135 -15.75 1.90 -18.54
C LYS A 135 -15.75 3.23 -19.28
N ASN A 136 -14.82 3.37 -20.22
CA ASN A 136 -14.55 4.63 -20.93
C ASN A 136 -14.32 5.80 -19.97
N GLU A 137 -13.70 5.54 -18.83
CA GLU A 137 -13.44 6.57 -17.83
C GLU A 137 -12.46 7.59 -18.41
N GLU A 138 -12.79 8.87 -18.30
CA GLU A 138 -11.90 9.94 -18.72
C GLU A 138 -10.96 10.32 -17.59
N VAL A 139 -9.65 10.17 -17.82
CA VAL A 139 -8.62 10.49 -16.83
C VAL A 139 -7.63 11.50 -17.39
N LEU A 140 -7.15 12.39 -16.53
CA LEU A 140 -6.11 13.34 -16.88
C LEU A 140 -4.75 12.72 -16.56
N LEU A 141 -3.89 12.59 -17.57
CA LEU A 141 -2.49 12.23 -17.40
C LEU A 141 -1.61 13.43 -17.66
N GLY A 142 -0.32 13.28 -17.40
CA GLY A 142 0.64 14.36 -17.53
C GLY A 142 0.61 15.36 -16.38
N PHE A 143 1.64 16.20 -16.38
CA PHE A 143 1.79 17.33 -15.50
C PHE A 143 2.73 18.38 -16.10
N ASN A 144 2.24 19.62 -16.23
CA ASN A 144 3.03 20.75 -16.67
C ASN A 144 3.63 21.50 -15.46
N ASN A 145 4.96 21.44 -15.32
CA ASN A 145 5.70 22.20 -14.30
C ASN A 145 5.87 23.67 -14.67
N TYR A 146 5.91 23.96 -15.97
CA TYR A 146 6.36 25.22 -16.55
C TYR A 146 5.34 25.75 -17.54
N THR A 147 5.28 27.07 -17.70
CA THR A 147 4.45 27.67 -18.76
C THR A 147 5.12 27.42 -20.12
N GLU A 148 4.36 27.55 -21.22
CA GLU A 148 4.96 27.44 -22.56
C GLU A 148 6.10 28.45 -22.80
N GLN A 149 6.06 29.60 -22.12
CA GLN A 149 7.11 30.61 -22.23
C GLN A 149 8.40 30.16 -21.53
N ASP A 150 8.28 29.55 -20.35
CA ASP A 150 9.41 28.95 -19.63
C ASP A 150 10.03 27.80 -20.44
N ILE A 151 9.18 26.98 -21.05
CA ILE A 151 9.56 25.88 -21.96
C ILE A 151 10.44 26.36 -23.11
N ARG A 152 10.05 27.45 -23.77
CA ARG A 152 10.85 28.04 -24.86
C ARG A 152 12.18 28.63 -24.39
N MET A 153 12.32 28.97 -23.10
CA MET A 153 13.52 29.60 -22.55
C MET A 153 14.55 28.61 -21.99
N PHE A 154 14.13 27.45 -21.46
CA PHE A 154 15.05 26.50 -20.83
C PHE A 154 15.14 25.17 -21.62
N GLN A 155 16.33 24.83 -22.11
CA GLN A 155 16.56 23.66 -22.98
C GLN A 155 16.49 22.28 -22.26
N HIS A 156 16.26 22.25 -20.95
CA HIS A 156 16.27 21.03 -20.12
C HIS A 156 15.09 20.99 -19.14
N ILE A 157 13.87 20.95 -19.68
CA ILE A 157 12.66 20.82 -18.87
C ILE A 157 12.15 19.38 -18.91
N ASN A 158 11.77 18.87 -17.74
CA ASN A 158 10.99 17.64 -17.63
C ASN A 158 9.55 17.97 -18.02
N GLU A 159 9.19 17.73 -19.27
CA GLU A 159 7.83 17.87 -19.76
C GLU A 159 7.14 16.52 -19.80
N ASP A 160 5.92 16.50 -19.32
CA ASP A 160 4.97 15.41 -19.48
C ASP A 160 3.62 16.08 -19.74
N PRO A 161 3.33 16.47 -20.99
CA PRO A 161 2.17 17.28 -21.31
C PRO A 161 0.87 16.69 -20.77
N GLU A 162 0.06 17.55 -20.15
CA GLU A 162 -1.26 17.15 -19.69
C GLU A 162 -2.12 16.69 -20.88
N ARG A 163 -2.69 15.50 -20.77
CA ARG A 163 -3.48 14.86 -21.83
C ARG A 163 -4.69 14.14 -21.24
N LEU A 164 -5.84 14.32 -21.86
CA LEU A 164 -7.05 13.58 -21.52
C LEU A 164 -7.06 12.25 -22.28
N VAL A 165 -7.22 11.16 -21.54
CA VAL A 165 -7.30 9.81 -22.10
C VAL A 165 -8.55 9.12 -21.59
N SER A 166 -9.14 8.30 -22.44
CA SER A 166 -10.19 7.38 -22.04
C SER A 166 -9.57 6.03 -21.72
N ILE A 167 -9.96 5.44 -20.60
CA ILE A 167 -9.54 4.11 -20.18
C ILE A 167 -10.74 3.17 -20.04
N THR A 168 -10.60 1.97 -20.60
CA THR A 168 -11.44 0.84 -20.26
C THR A 168 -10.58 -0.29 -19.73
N GLY A 169 -10.83 -0.72 -18.50
CA GLY A 169 -10.05 -1.77 -17.86
C GLY A 169 -10.51 -2.02 -16.44
N THR A 170 -10.20 -3.23 -15.95
CA THR A 170 -10.55 -3.64 -14.60
C THR A 170 -9.26 -3.91 -13.82
N TYR A 171 -9.18 -3.31 -12.64
CA TYR A 171 -8.00 -3.36 -11.78
C TYR A 171 -8.34 -3.79 -10.37
N LEU A 172 -7.44 -4.58 -9.78
CA LEU A 172 -7.27 -4.62 -8.34
C LEU A 172 -6.04 -3.79 -7.99
N ILE A 173 -6.18 -2.92 -7.00
CA ILE A 173 -5.12 -2.04 -6.51
C ILE A 173 -4.98 -2.23 -5.01
N ASP A 174 -3.76 -2.36 -4.51
CA ASP A 174 -3.56 -2.34 -3.06
C ASP A 174 -4.06 -1.01 -2.49
N LYS A 175 -4.95 -1.11 -1.51
CA LYS A 175 -5.61 0.05 -0.89
C LYS A 175 -4.61 0.94 -0.16
N TYR A 176 -3.56 0.30 0.38
CA TYR A 176 -2.46 0.86 1.14
C TYR A 176 -1.12 0.50 0.49
N PRO A 177 -0.03 1.24 0.76
CA PRO A 177 1.32 0.74 0.50
C PRO A 177 1.56 -0.59 1.21
N VAL A 178 2.39 -1.46 0.61
CA VAL A 178 2.76 -2.75 1.20
C VAL A 178 3.43 -2.52 2.56
N THR A 179 3.06 -3.32 3.55
CA THR A 179 3.47 -3.17 4.96
C THR A 179 4.66 -4.04 5.34
N ASN A 180 5.32 -3.72 6.45
CA ASN A 180 6.47 -4.50 6.95
C ASN A 180 6.10 -5.97 7.19
N CYS A 181 4.96 -6.24 7.83
CA CYS A 181 4.51 -7.61 8.09
C CYS A 181 4.26 -8.38 6.79
N GLU A 182 3.64 -7.76 5.79
CA GLU A 182 3.39 -8.39 4.49
C GLU A 182 4.69 -8.80 3.79
N ILE A 183 5.71 -7.94 3.81
CA ILE A 183 7.06 -8.29 3.30
C ILE A 183 7.63 -9.46 4.10
N ILE A 184 7.66 -9.38 5.43
CA ILE A 184 8.24 -10.42 6.28
C ILE A 184 7.58 -11.79 6.03
N GLN A 185 6.26 -11.84 5.99
CA GLN A 185 5.53 -13.10 5.83
C GLN A 185 5.65 -13.66 4.41
N THR A 186 5.58 -12.81 3.37
CA THR A 186 5.64 -13.26 1.97
C THR A 186 7.07 -13.61 1.55
N MET A 187 8.06 -12.84 2.01
CA MET A 187 9.47 -13.00 1.65
C MET A 187 10.27 -13.73 2.73
N TRP A 188 9.61 -14.44 3.65
CA TRP A 188 10.24 -15.04 4.83
C TRP A 188 11.51 -15.82 4.47
N ASP A 189 11.44 -16.71 3.48
CA ASP A 189 12.57 -17.55 3.09
C ASP A 189 13.65 -16.80 2.29
N SER A 190 13.30 -15.65 1.70
CA SER A 190 14.25 -14.77 1.00
C SER A 190 15.09 -13.92 1.95
N ILE A 191 14.58 -13.59 3.13
CA ILE A 191 15.29 -12.78 4.13
C ILE A 191 16.23 -13.70 4.94
N PRO A 192 17.55 -13.49 4.90
CA PRO A 192 18.50 -14.37 5.58
C PRO A 192 18.43 -14.21 7.11
N LEU A 193 19.13 -15.07 7.86
CA LEU A 193 19.27 -14.94 9.31
C LEU A 193 20.50 -14.09 9.72
N GLN A 194 21.42 -13.88 8.78
CA GLN A 194 22.65 -13.12 8.95
C GLN A 194 22.93 -12.31 7.67
N PRO A 195 23.52 -11.12 7.77
CA PRO A 195 23.79 -10.27 6.62
C PRO A 195 24.86 -10.91 5.73
N THR A 196 24.65 -10.83 4.41
CA THR A 196 25.59 -11.33 3.40
C THR A 196 26.35 -10.20 2.69
N TYR A 197 25.94 -8.95 2.91
CA TYR A 197 26.67 -7.77 2.44
C TYR A 197 27.96 -7.54 3.25
N PRO A 198 29.08 -7.19 2.60
CA PRO A 198 30.37 -7.06 3.27
C PRO A 198 30.45 -5.87 4.25
N GLY A 199 29.66 -4.82 4.04
CA GLY A 199 29.67 -3.63 4.88
C GLY A 199 28.87 -2.46 4.31
N GLY A 200 28.86 -1.35 5.06
CA GLY A 200 28.28 -0.08 4.64
C GLY A 200 26.76 -0.08 4.54
N PHE A 201 26.24 0.90 3.81
CA PHE A 201 24.81 1.22 3.72
C PHE A 201 23.91 0.02 3.39
N PHE A 202 24.29 -0.82 2.43
CA PHE A 202 23.49 -1.99 2.05
C PHE A 202 23.44 -3.07 3.13
N LYS A 203 24.53 -3.24 3.89
CA LYS A 203 24.55 -4.14 5.05
C LYS A 203 23.61 -3.65 6.13
N ASP A 204 23.64 -2.35 6.44
CA ASP A 204 22.77 -1.75 7.46
C ASP A 204 21.29 -1.97 7.11
N LEU A 205 20.90 -1.77 5.84
CA LEU A 205 19.54 -2.00 5.39
C LEU A 205 19.13 -3.49 5.43
N ALA A 206 20.02 -4.40 5.04
CA ALA A 206 19.77 -5.84 5.14
C ALA A 206 19.59 -6.26 6.61
N GLU A 207 20.42 -5.74 7.52
CA GLU A 207 20.32 -6.00 8.96
C GLU A 207 19.00 -5.53 9.55
N LEU A 208 18.44 -4.39 9.11
CA LEU A 208 17.11 -3.95 9.53
C LEU A 208 16.03 -4.98 9.21
N TRP A 209 16.03 -5.56 8.02
CA TRP A 209 15.08 -6.61 7.64
C TRP A 209 15.30 -7.92 8.39
N ILE A 210 16.56 -8.28 8.67
CA ILE A 210 16.89 -9.45 9.50
C ILE A 210 16.39 -9.27 10.93
N LEU A 211 16.57 -8.08 11.51
CA LEU A 211 16.08 -7.76 12.86
C LEU A 211 14.56 -7.84 12.92
N ARG A 212 13.85 -7.27 11.94
CA ARG A 212 12.39 -7.40 11.80
C ARG A 212 11.96 -8.87 11.76
N LYS A 213 12.60 -9.68 10.90
CA LYS A 213 12.31 -11.12 10.80
C LYS A 213 12.53 -11.84 12.14
N LYS A 214 13.62 -11.55 12.86
CA LYS A 214 13.92 -12.17 14.17
C LYS A 214 12.92 -11.78 15.25
N ALA A 215 12.33 -10.60 15.15
CA ALA A 215 11.28 -10.12 16.05
C ALA A 215 9.88 -10.61 15.67
N SER A 216 9.73 -11.24 14.50
CA SER A 216 8.47 -11.74 13.97
C SER A 216 8.32 -13.25 14.12
N VAL A 217 7.08 -13.72 14.12
CA VAL A 217 6.73 -15.15 14.05
C VAL A 217 6.18 -15.48 12.66
N ARG A 218 6.65 -16.57 12.05
CA ARG A 218 6.12 -17.01 10.75
C ARG A 218 4.64 -17.39 10.89
N TYR A 219 3.83 -16.95 9.94
CA TYR A 219 2.36 -17.11 9.91
C TYR A 219 1.62 -16.37 11.02
N GLU A 220 2.25 -15.36 11.64
CA GLU A 220 1.56 -14.48 12.57
C GLU A 220 0.56 -13.56 11.86
N ASN A 221 -0.32 -12.96 12.66
CA ASN A 221 -1.30 -12.01 12.16
C ASN A 221 -0.62 -10.68 11.79
N CYS A 222 -0.73 -10.27 10.52
CA CYS A 222 -0.46 -8.93 10.04
C CYS A 222 -1.66 -8.00 10.29
N PRO A 223 -1.48 -6.94 11.11
CA PRO A 223 -2.52 -5.92 11.30
C PRO A 223 -2.97 -5.26 9.99
N VAL A 224 -4.24 -4.84 9.93
CA VAL A 224 -4.77 -4.03 8.81
C VAL A 224 -3.91 -2.79 8.60
N HIS A 225 -3.71 -2.03 9.68
CA HIS A 225 -2.92 -0.81 9.72
C HIS A 225 -1.53 -1.05 10.30
N ASP A 226 -0.79 -2.02 9.74
CA ASP A 226 0.64 -2.14 10.02
C ASP A 226 1.42 -0.96 9.41
N THR A 227 2.64 -0.76 9.88
CA THR A 227 3.58 0.22 9.36
C THR A 227 3.96 -0.09 7.90
N ALA A 228 3.96 0.94 7.06
CA ALA A 228 4.38 0.80 5.65
C ALA A 228 5.81 0.22 5.57
N ALA A 229 6.05 -0.68 4.63
CA ALA A 229 7.39 -1.14 4.33
C ALA A 229 8.18 0.03 3.73
N SER A 230 9.31 0.35 4.35
CA SER A 230 10.30 1.25 3.79
C SER A 230 11.66 0.59 3.65
N SER A 231 12.54 1.25 2.90
CA SER A 231 13.87 0.73 2.55
C SER A 231 13.75 -0.54 1.71
N ILE A 232 12.85 -0.49 0.73
CA ILE A 232 12.66 -1.52 -0.28
C ILE A 232 13.30 -1.06 -1.59
N PHE A 233 14.20 -1.88 -2.12
CA PHE A 233 14.76 -1.68 -3.45
C PHE A 233 13.78 -2.12 -4.54
N LEU A 234 13.92 -1.57 -5.74
CA LEU A 234 13.08 -1.91 -6.90
C LEU A 234 13.04 -3.42 -7.17
N PHE A 235 14.20 -4.09 -7.14
CA PHE A 235 14.25 -5.54 -7.34
C PHE A 235 13.47 -6.31 -6.26
N GLN A 236 13.57 -5.90 -4.99
CA GLN A 236 12.78 -6.52 -3.91
C GLN A 236 11.27 -6.33 -4.11
N ALA A 237 10.83 -5.14 -4.53
CA ALA A 237 9.42 -4.88 -4.81
C ALA A 237 8.88 -5.75 -5.96
N ILE A 238 9.64 -5.85 -7.06
CA ILE A 238 9.33 -6.68 -8.23
C ILE A 238 9.35 -8.18 -7.87
N LYS A 239 10.32 -8.62 -7.06
CA LYS A 239 10.39 -9.99 -6.55
C LYS A 239 9.20 -10.31 -5.64
N TYR A 240 8.83 -9.40 -4.74
CA TYR A 240 7.65 -9.54 -3.89
C TYR A 240 6.35 -9.68 -4.71
N ALA A 241 6.20 -8.91 -5.79
CA ALA A 241 5.04 -9.04 -6.68
C ALA A 241 4.91 -10.45 -7.29
N ASN A 242 6.03 -11.04 -7.70
CA ASN A 242 6.08 -12.42 -8.17
C ASN A 242 5.75 -13.43 -7.07
N GLU A 243 6.32 -13.28 -5.86
CA GLU A 243 6.03 -14.20 -4.75
C GLU A 243 4.57 -14.12 -4.29
N ARG A 244 3.97 -12.93 -4.29
CA ARG A 244 2.54 -12.75 -4.05
C ARG A 244 1.70 -13.46 -5.11
N SER A 245 2.07 -13.33 -6.38
CA SER A 245 1.40 -14.02 -7.50
C SER A 245 1.43 -15.54 -7.31
N LYS A 246 2.61 -16.10 -7.01
CA LYS A 246 2.79 -17.55 -6.81
C LYS A 246 1.97 -18.08 -5.64
N ARG A 247 1.88 -17.33 -4.54
CA ARG A 247 1.08 -17.70 -3.36
C ARG A 247 -0.39 -17.91 -3.72
N GLU A 248 -0.91 -17.17 -4.68
CA GLU A 248 -2.30 -17.26 -5.16
C GLU A 248 -2.45 -18.19 -6.39
N GLY A 249 -1.39 -18.91 -6.77
CA GLY A 249 -1.41 -19.80 -7.95
C GLY A 249 -1.43 -19.06 -9.29
N LEU A 250 -1.13 -17.76 -9.30
CA LEU A 250 -1.09 -16.92 -10.50
C LEU A 250 0.25 -17.04 -11.22
N LYS A 251 0.25 -16.74 -12.52
CA LYS A 251 1.49 -16.68 -13.30
C LYS A 251 2.28 -15.42 -12.91
N PRO A 252 3.56 -15.52 -12.51
CA PRO A 252 4.39 -14.34 -12.22
C PRO A 252 4.48 -13.36 -13.39
N TYR A 253 4.46 -12.06 -13.10
CA TYR A 253 4.50 -11.01 -14.14
C TYR A 253 5.92 -10.76 -14.66
N TYR A 254 6.91 -10.89 -13.78
CA TYR A 254 8.30 -10.57 -14.11
C TYR A 254 9.14 -11.83 -14.33
N VAL A 255 9.94 -11.83 -15.39
CA VAL A 255 10.90 -12.86 -15.72
C VAL A 255 12.30 -12.31 -15.53
N PHE A 256 13.11 -13.01 -14.74
CA PHE A 256 14.47 -12.59 -14.40
C PHE A 256 15.50 -13.35 -15.23
N SER A 257 16.49 -12.64 -15.76
CA SER A 257 17.62 -13.22 -16.47
C SER A 257 18.91 -12.46 -16.20
N LYS A 258 20.06 -13.12 -16.39
CA LYS A 258 21.36 -12.45 -16.34
C LYS A 258 21.48 -11.38 -17.43
N THR A 259 22.34 -10.40 -17.18
CA THR A 259 22.69 -9.33 -18.11
C THR A 259 24.20 -9.17 -18.18
N THR A 260 24.70 -8.70 -19.32
CA THR A 260 26.11 -8.31 -19.50
C THR A 260 26.30 -6.79 -19.39
N LYS A 261 25.21 -6.01 -19.28
CA LYS A 261 25.31 -4.56 -19.09
C LYS A 261 25.59 -4.23 -17.63
N ASP A 262 26.37 -3.18 -17.44
CA ASP A 262 26.86 -2.66 -16.16
C ASP A 262 26.16 -1.36 -15.74
N ASN A 263 24.99 -1.08 -16.30
CA ASN A 263 24.19 0.08 -15.97
C ASN A 263 22.68 -0.20 -16.04
N GLN A 264 21.88 0.58 -15.30
CA GLN A 264 20.43 0.56 -15.41
C GLN A 264 20.01 1.11 -16.77
N ALA A 265 19.01 0.49 -17.40
CA ALA A 265 18.52 0.92 -18.71
C ALA A 265 17.14 0.34 -19.02
N ILE A 266 16.34 1.08 -19.77
CA ILE A 266 15.25 0.50 -20.56
C ILE A 266 15.88 -0.06 -21.85
N ILE A 267 15.71 -1.37 -22.11
CA ILE A 267 16.24 -2.02 -23.32
C ILE A 267 15.23 -1.90 -24.46
N SER A 268 13.97 -2.14 -24.14
CA SER A 268 12.81 -2.06 -25.04
C SER A 268 11.55 -2.01 -24.18
N ARG A 269 10.38 -1.87 -24.83
CA ARG A 269 9.08 -1.96 -24.15
C ARG A 269 9.07 -3.15 -23.18
N LYS A 270 8.75 -2.88 -21.90
CA LYS A 270 8.63 -3.87 -20.83
C LYS A 270 9.86 -4.78 -20.60
N LYS A 271 11.05 -4.32 -21.01
CA LYS A 271 12.31 -5.03 -20.79
C LYS A 271 13.38 -4.05 -20.33
N TYR A 272 13.95 -4.31 -19.17
CA TYR A 272 14.82 -3.37 -18.48
C TYR A 272 15.96 -4.07 -17.74
N ILE A 273 16.99 -3.29 -17.43
CA ILE A 273 18.08 -3.67 -16.54
C ILE A 273 17.99 -2.80 -15.31
N ILE A 274 17.99 -3.43 -14.15
CA ILE A 274 17.90 -2.76 -12.84
C ILE A 274 19.02 -3.23 -11.94
N SER A 275 19.32 -2.45 -10.92
CA SER A 275 20.23 -2.86 -9.85
C SER A 275 19.67 -4.11 -9.16
N TYR A 276 20.50 -5.14 -9.06
CA TYR A 276 20.17 -6.37 -8.37
C TYR A 276 20.47 -6.16 -6.87
N LEU A 277 19.57 -5.49 -6.17
CA LEU A 277 19.67 -5.30 -4.72
C LEU A 277 18.54 -6.09 -4.05
N ASP A 278 18.91 -7.12 -3.29
CA ASP A 278 17.99 -8.04 -2.60
C ASP A 278 18.31 -8.05 -1.09
N PHE A 279 17.58 -8.84 -0.30
CA PHE A 279 17.91 -9.05 1.12
C PHE A 279 19.28 -9.75 1.31
N ASN A 280 19.74 -10.46 0.27
CA ASN A 280 21.07 -11.04 0.20
C ASN A 280 21.91 -10.30 -0.82
N ASN A 281 23.20 -10.18 -0.54
CA ASN A 281 24.19 -9.67 -1.48
C ASN A 281 24.31 -10.59 -2.69
N PRO A 282 23.89 -10.17 -3.89
CA PRO A 282 24.03 -10.98 -5.09
C PRO A 282 25.44 -10.90 -5.65
N ASN A 283 25.80 -11.90 -6.47
CA ASN A 283 27.08 -11.91 -7.17
C ASN A 283 27.12 -10.91 -8.34
N ASP A 284 25.97 -10.72 -8.99
CA ASP A 284 25.82 -9.79 -10.12
C ASP A 284 25.24 -8.47 -9.59
N VAL A 285 25.76 -7.33 -10.06
CA VAL A 285 25.30 -5.99 -9.64
C VAL A 285 23.98 -5.60 -10.32
N TYR A 286 23.73 -6.14 -11.50
CA TYR A 286 22.55 -5.83 -12.31
C TYR A 286 21.84 -7.10 -12.75
N ILE A 287 20.54 -6.97 -12.98
CA ILE A 287 19.70 -8.05 -13.48
C ILE A 287 18.80 -7.54 -14.60
N GLN A 288 18.61 -8.35 -15.63
CA GLN A 288 17.62 -8.08 -16.66
C GLN A 288 16.27 -8.60 -16.19
N VAL A 289 15.24 -7.79 -16.39
CA VAL A 289 13.86 -8.14 -16.12
C VAL A 289 13.07 -7.92 -17.41
N SER A 290 12.27 -8.91 -17.79
CA SER A 290 11.28 -8.81 -18.86
C SER A 290 9.90 -9.14 -18.31
N VAL A 291 8.87 -8.60 -18.93
CA VAL A 291 7.47 -8.91 -18.57
C VAL A 291 6.96 -10.12 -19.35
N ASP A 292 6.20 -10.98 -18.67
CA ASP A 292 5.35 -11.99 -19.29
C ASP A 292 3.94 -11.42 -19.49
N GLU A 293 3.60 -11.04 -20.72
CA GLU A 293 2.30 -10.40 -21.01
C GLU A 293 1.10 -11.33 -20.88
N SER A 294 1.32 -12.65 -20.78
CA SER A 294 0.27 -13.62 -20.49
C SER A 294 0.06 -13.84 -18.99
N SER A 295 0.82 -13.13 -18.14
CA SER A 295 0.64 -13.16 -16.70
C SER A 295 -0.67 -12.51 -16.29
N ASP A 296 -1.36 -13.19 -15.37
CA ASP A 296 -2.51 -12.69 -14.62
C ASP A 296 -2.12 -12.26 -13.20
N GLY A 297 -0.83 -12.09 -12.93
CA GLY A 297 -0.26 -11.83 -11.62
C GLY A 297 -0.16 -10.35 -11.26
N TYR A 298 0.37 -10.12 -10.07
CA TYR A 298 0.63 -8.79 -9.52
C TYR A 298 1.88 -8.15 -10.11
N ARG A 299 1.86 -6.82 -10.14
CA ARG A 299 2.96 -5.98 -10.62
C ARG A 299 2.95 -4.60 -9.98
N LEU A 300 4.07 -3.89 -10.10
CA LEU A 300 4.10 -2.45 -9.87
C LEU A 300 3.25 -1.73 -10.93
N PRO A 301 2.62 -0.60 -10.57
CA PRO A 301 1.95 0.24 -11.55
C PRO A 301 2.96 0.82 -12.55
N TYR A 302 2.51 1.00 -13.79
CA TYR A 302 3.21 1.88 -14.72
C TYR A 302 2.97 3.34 -14.37
N TYR A 303 3.80 4.24 -14.90
CA TYR A 303 3.77 5.67 -14.63
C TYR A 303 2.38 6.31 -14.80
N ASP A 304 1.74 6.08 -15.94
CA ASP A 304 0.41 6.61 -16.23
C ASP A 304 -0.68 5.99 -15.35
N GLU A 305 -0.57 4.69 -15.06
CA GLU A 305 -1.48 4.00 -14.14
C GLU A 305 -1.39 4.57 -12.73
N TRP A 306 -0.17 4.76 -12.22
CA TRP A 306 0.05 5.38 -10.92
C TRP A 306 -0.54 6.78 -10.88
N MET A 307 -0.35 7.58 -11.94
CA MET A 307 -0.90 8.95 -11.99
C MET A 307 -2.43 8.95 -11.98
N MET A 308 -3.06 8.07 -12.76
CA MET A 308 -4.51 7.87 -12.73
C MET A 308 -4.99 7.50 -11.33
N PHE A 309 -4.36 6.49 -10.71
CA PHE A 309 -4.70 6.06 -9.36
C PHE A 309 -4.49 7.16 -8.35
N ALA A 310 -3.42 7.94 -8.46
CA ALA A 310 -3.12 9.03 -7.54
C ALA A 310 -4.15 10.15 -7.62
N ARG A 311 -4.54 10.54 -8.85
CA ARG A 311 -5.58 11.55 -9.11
C ARG A 311 -6.94 11.12 -8.60
N GLY A 312 -7.27 9.83 -8.63
CA GLY A 312 -8.51 9.31 -8.06
C GLY A 312 -9.76 9.95 -8.64
N GLY A 313 -9.77 10.22 -9.96
CA GLY A 313 -10.83 10.95 -10.66
C GLY A 313 -10.68 12.48 -10.68
N ASP A 314 -9.69 13.06 -10.00
CA ASP A 314 -9.46 14.52 -10.02
C ASP A 314 -8.69 14.96 -11.28
N LYS A 315 -9.36 15.76 -12.11
CA LYS A 315 -8.83 16.33 -13.36
C LYS A 315 -8.47 17.82 -13.26
N LYS A 316 -8.49 18.42 -12.06
CA LYS A 316 -8.41 19.89 -11.90
C LYS A 316 -7.31 20.34 -10.94
N LYS A 317 -7.06 19.60 -9.87
CA LYS A 317 -6.11 19.99 -8.83
C LYS A 317 -4.69 19.56 -9.20
N ARG A 318 -3.68 20.28 -8.68
CA ARG A 318 -2.26 19.90 -8.82
C ARG A 318 -1.87 18.72 -7.93
N ALA A 319 -2.53 18.58 -6.79
CA ALA A 319 -2.40 17.47 -5.85
C ALA A 319 -3.75 17.16 -5.21
N ILE A 320 -3.85 16.05 -4.49
CA ILE A 320 -5.10 15.61 -3.83
C ILE A 320 -5.67 16.67 -2.87
N TRP A 321 -4.80 17.44 -2.22
CA TRP A 321 -5.15 18.52 -1.29
C TRP A 321 -5.42 19.87 -1.95
N GLY A 322 -5.30 19.98 -3.28
CA GLY A 322 -5.57 21.22 -4.02
C GLY A 322 -4.37 21.78 -4.77
N ASN A 323 -4.26 23.11 -4.71
CA ASN A 323 -3.33 23.92 -5.51
C ASN A 323 -2.34 24.63 -4.57
N TYR A 324 -1.52 25.55 -5.09
CA TYR A 324 -0.49 26.25 -4.31
C TYR A 324 -1.02 27.04 -3.09
N SER A 325 -2.28 27.46 -3.14
CA SER A 325 -2.97 28.18 -2.05
C SER A 325 -3.46 27.28 -0.92
N SER A 326 -3.41 25.94 -1.08
CA SER A 326 -3.78 25.02 -0.01
C SER A 326 -2.90 25.21 1.23
N SER A 327 -3.48 25.01 2.41
CA SER A 327 -2.75 25.05 3.68
C SER A 327 -2.09 23.71 3.99
N LEU A 328 -1.07 23.72 4.85
CA LEU A 328 -0.43 22.48 5.32
C LEU A 328 -1.44 21.56 6.01
N GLN A 329 -2.38 22.13 6.77
CA GLN A 329 -3.45 21.37 7.44
C GLN A 329 -4.32 20.60 6.43
N GLN A 330 -4.63 21.19 5.26
CA GLN A 330 -5.36 20.50 4.20
C GLN A 330 -4.55 19.37 3.58
N ALA A 331 -3.24 19.57 3.38
CA ALA A 331 -2.34 18.53 2.88
C ALA A 331 -2.24 17.34 3.86
N GLN A 332 -2.09 17.62 5.16
CA GLN A 332 -1.96 16.62 6.21
C GLN A 332 -3.23 15.79 6.46
N MET A 333 -4.37 16.16 5.87
CA MET A 333 -5.57 15.31 5.86
C MET A 333 -5.41 14.10 4.94
N TYR A 334 -4.48 14.14 3.98
CA TYR A 334 -4.30 13.12 2.94
C TYR A 334 -2.88 12.55 2.89
N ALA A 335 -1.88 13.29 3.36
CA ALA A 335 -0.49 12.91 3.26
C ALA A 335 0.27 13.11 4.58
N ASN A 336 1.03 12.10 5.00
CA ASN A 336 1.83 12.17 6.20
C ASN A 336 3.24 12.69 5.86
N PHE A 337 3.55 13.91 6.32
CA PHE A 337 4.81 14.62 6.09
C PHE A 337 5.49 15.06 7.39
N GLY A 338 6.80 15.32 7.33
CA GLY A 338 7.53 16.03 8.39
C GLY A 338 7.69 15.31 9.73
N ILE A 339 7.57 13.98 9.78
CA ILE A 339 7.79 13.22 11.04
C ILE A 339 9.28 13.02 11.30
N GLY A 340 10.12 12.89 10.26
CA GLY A 340 11.58 12.98 10.34
C GLY A 340 12.32 11.95 11.23
N ASN A 341 11.60 11.08 11.94
CA ASN A 341 12.19 10.14 12.92
C ASN A 341 12.82 8.89 12.30
N GLY A 342 12.75 8.76 10.97
CA GLY A 342 13.35 7.67 10.23
C GLY A 342 12.54 6.38 10.14
N TYR A 343 11.40 6.29 10.83
CA TYR A 343 10.49 5.15 10.83
C TYR A 343 9.21 5.47 10.06
N THR A 344 8.65 4.47 9.40
CA THR A 344 7.31 4.59 8.82
C THR A 344 6.24 4.54 9.91
N GLN A 345 5.02 4.90 9.53
CA GLN A 345 3.84 4.90 10.40
C GLN A 345 2.80 3.90 9.88
N PRO A 346 1.81 3.52 10.70
CA PRO A 346 0.65 2.76 10.26
C PRO A 346 0.03 3.31 8.97
N VAL A 347 -0.32 2.43 8.03
CA VAL A 347 -1.04 2.81 6.81
C VAL A 347 -2.51 3.14 7.10
N GLY A 348 -3.15 3.89 6.21
CA GLY A 348 -4.59 4.09 6.21
C GLY A 348 -5.13 4.99 7.32
N GLN A 349 -4.28 5.84 7.90
CA GLN A 349 -4.66 6.73 9.01
C GLN A 349 -5.25 8.06 8.56
N LEU A 350 -5.05 8.42 7.30
CA LEU A 350 -5.49 9.67 6.70
C LEU A 350 -6.67 9.45 5.73
N LYS A 351 -7.18 10.51 5.10
CA LYS A 351 -8.27 10.40 4.13
C LYS A 351 -7.80 9.76 2.83
N PRO A 352 -8.62 8.90 2.19
CA PRO A 352 -8.32 8.39 0.87
C PRO A 352 -8.58 9.43 -0.23
N ASN A 353 -8.11 9.14 -1.43
CA ASN A 353 -8.50 9.86 -2.64
C ASN A 353 -9.88 9.42 -3.17
N GLY A 354 -10.30 9.96 -4.32
CA GLY A 354 -11.62 9.68 -4.89
C GLY A 354 -11.85 8.22 -5.33
N TYR A 355 -10.78 7.42 -5.49
CA TYR A 355 -10.89 5.98 -5.73
C TYR A 355 -10.82 5.14 -4.44
N GLY A 356 -10.73 5.78 -3.26
CA GLY A 356 -10.63 5.05 -1.99
C GLY A 356 -9.22 4.53 -1.69
N LEU A 357 -8.19 5.05 -2.36
CA LEU A 357 -6.79 4.69 -2.12
C LEU A 357 -6.17 5.62 -1.08
N TYR A 358 -5.41 5.05 -0.14
CA TYR A 358 -4.80 5.74 0.98
C TYR A 358 -3.30 5.89 0.78
N ASP A 359 -2.71 6.89 1.44
CA ASP A 359 -1.27 7.12 1.51
C ASP A 359 -0.58 7.15 0.14
N ILE A 360 -1.30 7.62 -0.90
CA ILE A 360 -0.74 7.86 -2.24
C ILE A 360 0.38 8.90 -2.17
N PHE A 361 0.24 9.85 -1.23
CA PHE A 361 1.23 10.89 -0.97
C PHE A 361 1.73 10.82 0.47
N GLY A 362 3.01 11.10 0.66
CA GLY A 362 3.65 11.01 1.97
C GLY A 362 3.82 9.56 2.43
N LEU A 363 4.15 9.39 3.71
CA LEU A 363 4.47 8.09 4.32
C LEU A 363 5.72 7.41 3.73
N VAL A 364 5.62 6.88 2.51
CA VAL A 364 6.70 6.28 1.73
C VAL A 364 6.62 6.72 0.27
N TRP A 365 7.78 6.82 -0.38
CA TRP A 365 7.82 6.86 -1.84
C TRP A 365 7.31 5.56 -2.43
N GLU A 366 6.71 5.59 -3.60
CA GLU A 366 6.27 4.38 -4.31
C GLU A 366 7.10 4.14 -5.57
N HIS A 367 7.67 2.94 -5.71
CA HIS A 367 8.28 2.50 -6.97
C HIS A 367 7.25 2.39 -8.09
N VAL A 368 7.53 3.05 -9.22
CA VAL A 368 6.69 3.07 -10.41
C VAL A 368 7.53 2.81 -11.64
N LEU A 369 7.05 1.94 -12.54
CA LEU A 369 7.78 1.55 -13.75
C LEU A 369 7.44 2.45 -14.94
N PHE A 370 8.40 2.65 -15.83
CA PHE A 370 8.16 3.14 -17.17
C PHE A 370 7.97 1.97 -18.13
N GLU A 371 6.96 2.05 -19.00
CA GLU A 371 6.68 0.99 -19.97
C GLU A 371 7.66 1.03 -21.15
N GLU A 372 7.95 2.23 -21.66
CA GLU A 372 8.77 2.47 -22.85
C GLU A 372 9.80 3.58 -22.64
N ASP A 373 9.37 4.77 -22.23
CA ASP A 373 10.23 5.94 -22.08
C ASP A 373 10.13 6.58 -20.69
N ASN A 374 11.22 7.24 -20.28
CA ASN A 374 11.28 8.03 -19.07
C ASN A 374 11.28 9.53 -19.43
N PRO A 375 10.20 10.28 -19.12
CA PRO A 375 10.08 11.69 -19.46
C PRO A 375 10.95 12.60 -18.59
N PHE A 376 11.56 12.08 -17.52
CA PHE A 376 12.40 12.87 -16.62
C PHE A 376 13.86 12.86 -17.09
N SER A 377 14.34 14.00 -17.58
CA SER A 377 15.73 14.20 -18.03
C SER A 377 16.76 13.85 -16.95
N VAL A 378 16.48 14.17 -15.68
CA VAL A 378 17.32 13.84 -14.51
C VAL A 378 17.47 12.34 -14.26
N GLN A 379 16.60 11.53 -14.85
CA GLN A 379 16.55 10.08 -14.72
C GLN A 379 16.60 9.38 -16.09
N ARG A 380 17.08 10.07 -17.14
CA ARG A 380 17.04 9.55 -18.53
C ARG A 380 17.57 8.11 -18.59
N GLY A 381 16.76 7.21 -19.12
CA GLY A 381 17.08 5.79 -19.26
C GLY A 381 16.82 4.92 -18.03
N SER A 382 16.49 5.49 -16.86
CA SER A 382 16.05 4.73 -15.68
C SER A 382 14.70 4.07 -15.97
N PRO A 383 14.52 2.76 -15.69
CA PRO A 383 13.27 2.03 -15.94
C PRO A 383 12.18 2.30 -14.90
N SER A 384 12.48 3.11 -13.89
CA SER A 384 11.55 3.44 -12.81
C SER A 384 11.83 4.80 -12.21
N CYS A 385 10.86 5.31 -11.45
CA CYS A 385 11.02 6.44 -10.56
C CYS A 385 10.28 6.20 -9.25
N LEU A 386 10.50 7.11 -8.29
CA LEU A 386 9.76 7.17 -7.03
C LEU A 386 8.70 8.26 -7.11
N LYS A 387 7.46 7.94 -6.70
CA LYS A 387 6.29 8.83 -6.72
C LYS A 387 5.67 9.04 -5.33
N GLY A 388 4.88 10.10 -5.16
CA GLY A 388 4.04 10.34 -3.97
C GLY A 388 4.62 11.21 -2.85
N GLY A 389 5.94 11.33 -2.68
CA GLY A 389 6.48 11.96 -1.47
C GLY A 389 6.58 10.98 -0.32
N ASN A 390 7.40 11.30 0.68
CA ASN A 390 7.56 10.47 1.88
C ASN A 390 7.26 11.27 3.16
N ASN A 391 7.33 10.61 4.32
CA ASN A 391 7.14 11.26 5.62
C ASN A 391 8.25 12.22 6.08
N ARG A 392 9.23 12.52 5.21
CA ARG A 392 10.35 13.42 5.48
C ARG A 392 10.29 14.69 4.65
N ALA A 393 9.27 14.83 3.78
CA ALA A 393 9.01 16.07 3.07
C ALA A 393 9.00 17.25 4.05
N LEU A 394 9.68 18.32 3.67
CA LEU A 394 9.84 19.51 4.51
C LEU A 394 8.49 20.21 4.67
N LEU A 395 8.17 20.63 5.90
CA LEU A 395 6.95 21.36 6.22
C LEU A 395 7.04 22.86 5.90
N GLU A 396 8.26 23.39 5.91
CA GLU A 396 8.59 24.78 5.60
C GLU A 396 9.69 24.83 4.54
N PRO A 397 9.72 25.87 3.69
CA PRO A 397 10.81 26.05 2.75
C PRO A 397 12.12 26.30 3.51
N THR A 398 13.23 25.75 3.01
CA THR A 398 14.57 25.96 3.55
C THR A 398 15.51 26.42 2.46
N LEU A 399 16.52 27.21 2.85
CA LEU A 399 17.65 27.58 1.99
C LEU A 399 18.77 26.53 2.04
N GLU A 400 18.68 25.56 2.96
CA GLU A 400 19.64 24.46 3.04
C GLU A 400 19.43 23.49 1.88
N VAL A 401 20.54 22.97 1.36
CA VAL A 401 20.49 21.91 0.35
C VAL A 401 20.04 20.63 1.05
N THR A 402 18.81 20.19 0.78
CA THR A 402 18.25 18.96 1.33
C THR A 402 17.82 18.02 0.20
N TYR A 403 17.81 16.71 0.50
CA TYR A 403 17.30 15.71 -0.42
C TYR A 403 15.78 15.64 -0.44
N GLU A 404 15.11 16.11 0.61
CA GLU A 404 13.68 15.94 0.80
C GLU A 404 12.91 17.12 0.20
N PRO A 405 11.85 16.87 -0.58
CA PRO A 405 11.09 17.95 -1.20
C PRO A 405 10.29 18.75 -0.17
N TYR A 406 10.10 20.04 -0.43
CA TYR A 406 9.09 20.84 0.25
C TYR A 406 7.69 20.36 -0.14
N TRP A 407 6.77 20.18 0.81
CA TRP A 407 5.47 19.59 0.53
C TRP A 407 4.66 20.32 -0.56
N LYS A 408 4.81 21.65 -0.71
CA LYS A 408 4.09 22.41 -1.75
C LYS A 408 4.56 22.13 -3.18
N ILE A 409 5.75 21.57 -3.38
CA ILE A 409 6.22 21.20 -4.72
C ILE A 409 5.77 19.80 -5.13
N ILE A 410 5.31 18.98 -4.17
CA ILE A 410 4.81 17.63 -4.44
C ILE A 410 3.45 17.73 -5.15
N ASN A 411 3.32 16.99 -6.24
CA ASN A 411 2.15 16.98 -7.13
C ASN A 411 2.09 15.64 -7.88
N TYR A 412 1.07 15.44 -8.71
CA TYR A 412 0.91 14.19 -9.47
C TYR A 412 2.07 13.87 -10.42
N GLY A 413 2.78 14.86 -10.94
CA GLY A 413 3.97 14.73 -11.79
C GLY A 413 5.29 14.63 -11.05
N TYR A 414 5.35 14.98 -9.76
CA TYR A 414 6.58 14.94 -8.96
C TYR A 414 7.21 13.54 -9.03
N SER A 415 8.51 13.48 -9.30
CA SER A 415 9.29 12.24 -9.24
C SER A 415 10.57 12.46 -8.45
N ALA A 416 10.95 11.45 -7.67
CA ALA A 416 12.28 11.35 -7.06
C ALA A 416 13.10 10.29 -7.82
N PRO A 417 14.41 10.51 -8.03
CA PRO A 417 15.25 9.51 -8.67
C PRO A 417 15.47 8.29 -7.80
N ASN A 418 15.62 7.14 -8.45
CA ASN A 418 15.86 5.85 -7.80
C ASN A 418 17.35 5.65 -7.46
N TYR A 419 17.98 6.64 -6.81
CA TYR A 419 19.45 6.69 -6.76
C TYR A 419 20.06 5.45 -6.08
N THR A 420 19.50 4.95 -4.97
CA THR A 420 19.98 3.71 -4.31
C THR A 420 19.05 3.27 -3.16
N GLY A 421 17.71 3.27 -3.28
CA GLY A 421 16.80 2.76 -2.24
C GLY A 421 17.15 3.22 -0.80
N GLY A 422 16.98 4.51 -0.56
CA GLY A 422 17.04 5.14 0.76
C GLY A 422 16.11 4.55 1.81
N ARG A 423 15.81 5.34 2.84
CA ARG A 423 15.11 4.86 4.04
C ARG A 423 13.58 4.90 3.93
N ALA A 424 13.04 5.36 2.80
CA ALA A 424 11.63 5.77 2.68
C ALA A 424 10.94 5.23 1.42
N GLU A 425 11.59 4.37 0.64
CA GLU A 425 11.01 3.70 -0.52
C GLU A 425 10.17 2.51 -0.09
N GLY A 426 8.92 2.54 -0.51
CA GLY A 426 7.98 1.44 -0.50
C GLY A 426 7.36 1.30 -1.88
N PHE A 427 6.18 0.69 -1.93
CA PHE A 427 5.46 0.45 -3.17
C PHE A 427 4.05 -0.03 -2.85
N ARG A 428 3.19 -0.05 -3.87
CA ARG A 428 1.92 -0.76 -3.87
C ARG A 428 1.84 -1.62 -5.12
N LEU A 429 1.06 -2.70 -5.08
CA LEU A 429 0.85 -3.54 -6.24
C LEU A 429 -0.52 -3.31 -6.89
N ILE A 430 -0.57 -3.63 -8.17
CA ILE A 430 -1.80 -3.73 -8.94
C ILE A 430 -1.86 -5.07 -9.65
N ARG A 431 -3.06 -5.45 -10.07
CA ARG A 431 -3.34 -6.60 -10.92
C ARG A 431 -4.45 -6.24 -11.91
N ASN A 432 -4.23 -6.51 -13.18
CA ASN A 432 -5.27 -6.35 -14.19
C ASN A 432 -6.18 -7.58 -14.17
N ILE A 433 -7.50 -7.38 -14.22
CA ILE A 433 -8.48 -8.46 -14.28
C ILE A 433 -9.03 -8.54 -15.70
N GLY A 434 -8.92 -9.71 -16.31
CA GLY A 434 -9.38 -9.95 -17.69
C GLY A 434 -8.42 -9.37 -18.74
N ASN A 435 -8.94 -8.60 -19.69
CA ASN A 435 -8.14 -8.03 -20.77
C ASN A 435 -7.24 -6.88 -20.25
N ASN A 436 -6.07 -6.70 -20.88
CA ASN A 436 -5.23 -5.53 -20.62
C ASN A 436 -6.03 -4.23 -20.81
N ALA A 437 -5.83 -3.28 -19.90
CA ALA A 437 -6.48 -1.98 -19.97
C ALA A 437 -6.18 -1.30 -21.31
N LYS A 438 -7.23 -0.75 -21.92
CA LYS A 438 -7.16 -0.04 -23.18
C LYS A 438 -7.18 1.44 -22.91
N TRP A 439 -6.17 2.12 -23.43
CA TRP A 439 -6.01 3.56 -23.32
C TRP A 439 -6.16 4.17 -24.71
N SER A 440 -6.95 5.22 -24.83
CA SER A 440 -7.10 5.98 -26.06
C SER A 440 -7.10 7.47 -25.75
N GLU A 441 -6.24 8.24 -26.42
CA GLU A 441 -6.28 9.69 -26.32
C GLU A 441 -7.63 10.23 -26.80
N ILE A 442 -8.21 11.10 -26.00
CA ILE A 442 -9.39 11.85 -26.38
C ILE A 442 -8.85 13.03 -27.18
N LYS A 443 -9.04 13.03 -28.50
CA LYS A 443 -8.68 14.18 -29.33
C LYS A 443 -9.33 15.42 -28.71
N THR A 444 -8.50 16.32 -28.19
CA THR A 444 -8.95 17.67 -27.86
C THR A 444 -9.48 18.25 -29.16
N VAL A 445 -10.77 18.60 -29.18
CA VAL A 445 -11.35 19.34 -30.29
C VAL A 445 -10.48 20.59 -30.44
N ASP A 446 -9.88 20.73 -31.62
CA ASP A 446 -8.98 21.82 -31.97
C ASP A 446 -9.54 23.15 -31.44
N GLU A 447 -8.71 23.89 -30.71
CA GLU A 447 -8.94 25.31 -30.46
C GLU A 447 -8.84 26.02 -31.82
N ASN A 448 -10.01 26.23 -32.44
CA ASN A 448 -10.18 27.06 -33.65
C ASN A 448 -9.79 28.51 -33.40
#